data_AF-A0A3C1B5I2-F1
#
_entry.id   AF-A0A3C1B5I2-F1
#
_cell.length_a   1.000
_cell.length_b   1.000
_cell.length_c   1.000
_cell.angle_alpha   90.00
_cell.angle_beta   90.00
_cell.angle_gamma   90.00
#
_symmetry.space_group_name_H-M   'P 1'
#
loop_
_entity.id
_entity.type
_entity.pdbx_description
1 polymer ?
#
loop_
_entity_poly.entity_id
_entity_poly.type
_entity_poly.pdbx_seq_one_letter_code
_entity_poly.pdbx_strand_id
1 'polypeptide(L)'
;MISSEVRDFSEYKMVCAPGLMHMTADLKQALASNSGVSLIGPRSAARDAHMTIPQPLPPAIPHLDVTVSAVESLRPDMPIALSGAGAIKGYREVLEGDATPILLTKADDTVAMGNGNLVYLGAWLDQDGFLEFLEPLCRQAGIETIKMPEGVRRRVMGAEEFWFNHNAMAVETIHGQIKPADFLRLNLSE
;
A
#
# COMPACT_ATOMS: atom_id res chain seq x y z
N MET A 1 8.06 9.36 -6.75
CA MET A 1 6.69 9.06 -7.24
C MET A 1 6.75 9.00 -8.75
N ILE A 2 6.01 8.08 -9.38
CA ILE A 2 5.90 7.98 -10.84
C ILE A 2 4.57 8.61 -11.29
N SER A 3 4.53 9.13 -12.52
CA SER A 3 3.31 9.71 -13.10
C SER A 3 2.26 8.62 -13.36
N SER A 4 0.97 8.97 -13.27
CA SER A 4 -0.15 8.10 -13.68
C SER A 4 -0.21 7.88 -15.20
N GLU A 5 0.65 8.54 -15.97
CA GLU A 5 0.82 8.33 -17.41
C GLU A 5 1.76 7.16 -17.75
N VAL A 6 2.55 6.67 -16.78
CA VAL A 6 3.41 5.50 -16.98
C VAL A 6 2.55 4.26 -17.26
N ARG A 7 2.99 3.43 -18.21
CA ARG A 7 2.35 2.15 -18.57
C ARG A 7 3.27 0.94 -18.44
N ASP A 8 4.56 1.19 -18.35
CA ASP A 8 5.56 0.15 -18.13
C ASP A 8 6.02 0.20 -16.67
N PHE A 9 5.76 -0.88 -15.96
CA PHE A 9 6.12 -1.05 -14.55
C PHE A 9 7.17 -2.14 -14.34
N SER A 10 7.77 -2.66 -15.41
CA SER A 10 8.71 -3.80 -15.37
C SER A 10 9.92 -3.59 -14.45
N GLU A 11 10.37 -2.34 -14.28
CA GLU A 11 11.47 -1.96 -13.39
C GLU A 11 11.07 -1.92 -11.90
N TYR A 12 9.78 -2.07 -11.56
CA TYR A 12 9.27 -1.99 -10.20
C TYR A 12 8.78 -3.33 -9.69
N LYS A 13 9.42 -3.83 -8.63
CA LYS A 13 8.95 -5.01 -7.88
C LYS A 13 7.53 -4.85 -7.32
N MET A 14 7.17 -3.62 -6.95
CA MET A 14 5.85 -3.26 -6.45
C MET A 14 5.45 -1.85 -6.88
N VAL A 15 4.21 -1.69 -7.34
CA VAL A 15 3.60 -0.39 -7.67
C VAL A 15 2.36 -0.19 -6.82
N CYS A 16 2.28 0.95 -6.14
CA CYS A 16 1.14 1.31 -5.32
C CYS A 16 0.36 2.46 -5.96
N ALA A 17 -0.96 2.31 -6.09
CA ALA A 17 -1.91 3.35 -6.46
C ALA A 17 -2.80 3.65 -5.23
N PRO A 18 -2.39 4.55 -4.30
CA PRO A 18 -2.98 4.62 -2.96
C PRO A 18 -4.46 5.07 -2.91
N GLY A 19 -4.93 5.75 -3.94
CA GLY A 19 -6.29 6.29 -4.03
C GLY A 19 -6.48 7.11 -5.31
N LEU A 20 -6.08 6.54 -6.44
CA LEU A 20 -6.11 7.23 -7.73
C LEU A 20 -7.55 7.24 -8.26
N MET A 21 -8.29 8.30 -7.93
CA MET A 21 -9.75 8.38 -8.06
C MET A 21 -10.26 8.16 -9.48
N HIS A 22 -9.56 8.71 -10.47
CA HIS A 22 -9.82 8.45 -11.89
C HIS A 22 -8.67 7.64 -12.47
N MET A 23 -9.00 6.50 -13.08
CA MET A 23 -8.05 5.63 -13.78
C MET A 23 -8.54 5.37 -15.19
N THR A 24 -7.72 5.71 -16.17
CA THR A 24 -7.96 5.38 -17.58
C THR A 24 -7.84 3.87 -17.80
N ALA A 25 -8.54 3.35 -18.81
CA ALA A 25 -8.59 1.91 -19.08
C ALA A 25 -7.20 1.28 -19.34
N ASP A 26 -6.33 2.01 -20.05
CA ASP A 26 -4.95 1.60 -20.33
C ASP A 26 -4.07 1.55 -19.08
N LEU A 27 -4.28 2.44 -18.11
CA LEU A 27 -3.60 2.37 -16.81
C LEU A 27 -4.08 1.17 -16.00
N LYS A 28 -5.39 0.89 -15.98
CA LYS A 28 -5.94 -0.31 -15.33
C LYS A 28 -5.33 -1.58 -15.92
N GLN A 29 -5.22 -1.64 -17.25
CA GLN A 29 -4.59 -2.75 -17.94
C GLN A 29 -3.10 -2.87 -17.60
N ALA A 30 -2.35 -1.75 -17.58
CA ALA A 30 -0.95 -1.74 -17.22
C ALA A 30 -0.69 -2.26 -15.79
N LEU A 31 -1.53 -1.84 -14.83
CA LEU A 31 -1.46 -2.35 -13.44
C LEU A 31 -1.80 -3.84 -13.37
N ALA A 32 -2.80 -4.30 -14.11
CA ALA A 32 -3.24 -5.69 -14.12
C ALA A 32 -2.25 -6.64 -14.82
N SER A 33 -1.49 -6.14 -15.78
CA SER A 33 -0.46 -6.90 -16.51
C SER A 33 0.94 -6.77 -15.90
N ASN A 34 1.09 -6.02 -14.80
CA ASN A 34 2.37 -5.89 -14.11
C ASN A 34 2.85 -7.26 -13.58
N SER A 35 4.09 -7.61 -13.86
CA SER A 35 4.71 -8.83 -13.31
C SER A 35 5.08 -8.67 -11.84
N GLY A 36 5.31 -7.44 -11.37
CA GLY A 36 5.44 -7.12 -9.94
C GLY A 36 4.10 -7.03 -9.23
N VAL A 37 4.12 -6.75 -7.92
CA VAL A 37 2.90 -6.55 -7.13
C VAL A 37 2.25 -5.20 -7.49
N SER A 38 0.96 -5.21 -7.80
CA SER A 38 0.15 -4.01 -8.00
C SER A 38 -0.82 -3.86 -6.84
N LEU A 39 -0.54 -2.91 -5.93
CA LEU A 39 -1.40 -2.58 -4.79
C LEU A 39 -2.26 -1.36 -5.11
N ILE A 40 -3.57 -1.56 -5.15
CA ILE A 40 -4.55 -0.53 -5.43
C ILE A 40 -5.28 -0.21 -4.12
N GLY A 41 -5.20 1.05 -3.69
CA GLY A 41 -5.78 1.52 -2.45
C GLY A 41 -7.22 2.01 -2.60
N PRO A 42 -7.87 2.36 -1.48
CA PRO A 42 -9.28 2.72 -1.44
C PRO A 42 -9.59 3.93 -2.32
N ARG A 43 -10.83 4.02 -2.82
CA ARG A 43 -11.30 5.08 -3.74
C ARG A 43 -10.66 5.07 -5.13
N SER A 44 -9.81 4.10 -5.43
CA SER A 44 -9.20 3.99 -6.76
C SER A 44 -10.24 3.66 -7.82
N ALA A 45 -10.16 4.34 -8.97
CA ALA A 45 -11.14 4.26 -10.05
C ALA A 45 -12.60 4.55 -9.62
N ALA A 46 -12.81 5.25 -8.50
CA ALA A 46 -14.13 5.58 -7.99
C ALA A 46 -14.90 6.58 -8.85
N ARG A 47 -14.22 7.32 -9.74
CA ARG A 47 -14.81 8.32 -10.63
C ARG A 47 -14.25 8.24 -12.04
N ASP A 48 -15.07 8.61 -13.02
CA ASP A 48 -14.62 8.90 -14.38
C ASP A 48 -14.07 10.34 -14.52
N ALA A 49 -13.67 10.72 -15.74
CA ALA A 49 -13.18 12.05 -16.06
C ALA A 49 -14.18 13.19 -15.79
N HIS A 50 -15.45 12.85 -15.57
CA HIS A 50 -16.55 13.78 -15.32
C HIS A 50 -17.06 13.71 -13.88
N MET A 51 -16.32 13.07 -12.97
CA MET A 51 -16.71 12.90 -11.56
C MET A 51 -18.01 12.10 -11.37
N THR A 52 -18.33 11.22 -12.32
CA THR A 52 -19.45 10.28 -12.23
C THR A 52 -18.98 8.94 -11.67
N ILE A 53 -19.85 8.21 -10.98
CA ILE A 53 -19.58 6.82 -10.59
C ILE A 53 -19.58 5.96 -11.87
N PRO A 54 -18.48 5.27 -12.21
CA PRO A 54 -18.39 4.50 -13.44
C PRO A 54 -19.29 3.25 -13.40
N GLN A 55 -19.56 2.71 -14.60
CA GLN A 55 -20.17 1.40 -14.82
C GLN A 55 -19.20 0.55 -15.65
N PRO A 56 -18.85 -0.68 -15.22
CA PRO A 56 -19.21 -1.30 -13.94
C PRO A 56 -18.66 -0.53 -12.72
N LEU A 57 -19.20 -0.83 -11.53
CA LEU A 57 -18.79 -0.20 -10.29
C LEU A 57 -17.26 -0.34 -10.03
N PRO A 58 -16.67 0.57 -9.25
CA PRO A 58 -15.24 0.54 -8.95
C PRO A 58 -14.79 -0.77 -8.25
N PRO A 59 -13.50 -1.13 -8.34
CA PRO A 59 -12.46 -0.47 -9.15
C PRO A 59 -12.44 -0.92 -10.61
N ALA A 60 -13.16 -2.00 -10.95
CA ALA A 60 -13.24 -2.58 -12.29
C ALA A 60 -11.86 -2.77 -12.94
N ILE A 61 -10.96 -3.46 -12.23
CA ILE A 61 -9.60 -3.75 -12.69
C ILE A 61 -9.61 -5.10 -13.42
N PRO A 62 -9.00 -5.21 -14.62
CA PRO A 62 -8.91 -6.50 -15.30
C PRO A 62 -8.28 -7.58 -14.41
N HIS A 63 -8.82 -8.79 -14.48
CA HIS A 63 -8.35 -9.97 -13.74
C HIS A 63 -8.50 -9.91 -12.21
N LEU A 64 -9.16 -8.90 -11.65
CA LEU A 64 -9.50 -8.86 -10.23
C LEU A 64 -11.01 -8.71 -10.05
N ASP A 65 -11.66 -9.80 -9.67
CA ASP A 65 -13.10 -9.80 -9.40
C ASP A 65 -13.40 -9.21 -8.02
N VAL A 66 -13.43 -7.88 -7.97
CA VAL A 66 -13.76 -7.06 -6.81
C VAL A 66 -14.66 -5.92 -7.26
N THR A 67 -15.75 -5.73 -6.52
CA THR A 67 -16.69 -4.63 -6.66
C THR A 67 -16.83 -3.91 -5.32
N VAL A 68 -16.74 -2.60 -5.34
CA VAL A 68 -17.07 -1.72 -4.20
C VAL A 68 -18.55 -1.41 -4.26
N SER A 69 -19.35 -2.08 -3.42
CA SER A 69 -20.82 -1.93 -3.42
C SER A 69 -21.31 -0.82 -2.49
N ALA A 70 -20.54 -0.52 -1.43
CA ALA A 70 -20.82 0.57 -0.50
C ALA A 70 -19.53 1.14 0.10
N VAL A 71 -19.62 2.34 0.65
CA VAL A 71 -18.50 3.02 1.32
C VAL A 71 -18.97 3.69 2.60
N GLU A 72 -18.10 3.76 3.59
CA GLU A 72 -18.39 4.36 4.90
C GLU A 72 -17.24 5.27 5.33
N SER A 73 -17.60 6.42 5.90
CA SER A 73 -16.67 7.26 6.66
C SER A 73 -16.86 6.98 8.14
N LEU A 74 -15.78 6.57 8.81
CA LEU A 74 -15.81 6.16 10.21
C LEU A 74 -15.50 7.34 11.13
N ARG A 75 -16.19 7.39 12.27
CA ARG A 75 -15.85 8.34 13.33
C ARG A 75 -14.46 8.01 13.90
N PRO A 76 -13.67 9.00 14.33
CA PRO A 76 -12.34 8.76 14.90
C PRO A 76 -12.33 7.82 16.13
N ASP A 77 -13.43 7.77 16.89
CA ASP A 77 -13.63 6.93 18.07
C ASP A 77 -14.26 5.55 17.76
N MET A 78 -14.44 5.23 16.47
CA MET A 78 -15.00 3.95 16.01
C MET A 78 -14.06 3.23 15.01
N PRO A 79 -12.83 2.89 15.39
CA PRO A 79 -12.00 2.02 14.57
C PRO A 79 -12.59 0.60 14.51
N ILE A 80 -12.36 -0.11 13.41
CA ILE A 80 -12.78 -1.50 13.23
C ILE A 80 -11.56 -2.39 13.27
N ALA A 81 -11.48 -3.27 14.27
CA ALA A 81 -10.32 -4.11 14.48
C ALA A 81 -10.11 -5.11 13.32
N LEU A 82 -8.86 -5.23 12.87
CA LEU A 82 -8.43 -6.29 11.95
C LEU A 82 -8.37 -7.64 12.68
N SER A 83 -8.47 -8.75 11.95
CA SER A 83 -8.30 -10.09 12.52
C SER A 83 -6.91 -10.27 13.14
N GLY A 84 -5.91 -9.59 12.58
CA GLY A 84 -4.55 -9.46 13.10
C GLY A 84 -4.30 -8.18 13.90
N ALA A 85 -3.15 -7.56 13.64
CA ALA A 85 -2.70 -6.30 14.22
C ALA A 85 -3.39 -5.08 13.59
N GLY A 86 -3.64 -4.06 14.41
CA GLY A 86 -4.18 -2.79 13.96
C GLY A 86 -5.68 -2.80 13.65
N ALA A 87 -6.11 -1.75 12.97
CA ALA A 87 -7.51 -1.46 12.71
C ALA A 87 -7.72 -0.63 11.44
N ILE A 88 -8.93 -0.70 10.89
CA ILE A 88 -9.44 0.26 9.93
C ILE A 88 -9.83 1.55 10.67
N LYS A 89 -9.48 2.70 10.10
CA LYS A 89 -9.83 4.03 10.61
C LYS A 89 -10.30 4.95 9.50
N GLY A 90 -11.23 5.86 9.80
CA GLY A 90 -11.63 6.96 8.92
C GLY A 90 -12.43 6.57 7.67
N TYR A 91 -12.05 5.52 6.93
CA TYR A 91 -12.71 5.12 5.69
C TYR A 91 -12.63 3.61 5.44
N ARG A 92 -13.75 3.02 5.03
CA ARG A 92 -13.83 1.62 4.55
C ARG A 92 -14.79 1.49 3.36
N GLU A 93 -14.60 0.44 2.59
CA GLU A 93 -15.42 0.01 1.46
C GLU A 93 -15.94 -1.40 1.74
N VAL A 94 -17.17 -1.68 1.32
CA VAL A 94 -17.74 -3.03 1.31
C VAL A 94 -17.35 -3.67 -0.02
N LEU A 95 -16.62 -4.78 0.05
CA LEU A 95 -16.08 -5.49 -1.11
C LEU A 95 -16.92 -6.73 -1.40
N GLU A 96 -17.31 -6.90 -2.67
CA GLU A 96 -18.01 -8.05 -3.21
C GLU A 96 -17.22 -8.65 -4.39
N GLY A 97 -17.39 -9.94 -4.67
CA GLY A 97 -16.72 -10.66 -5.78
C GLY A 97 -16.03 -11.94 -5.32
N ASP A 98 -15.41 -12.64 -6.26
CA ASP A 98 -14.80 -13.96 -6.07
C ASP A 98 -13.26 -13.92 -5.91
N ALA A 99 -12.64 -12.73 -5.91
CA ALA A 99 -11.21 -12.63 -5.62
C ALA A 99 -10.88 -13.13 -4.20
N THR A 100 -9.64 -13.57 -3.98
CA THR A 100 -9.25 -14.18 -2.70
C THR A 100 -9.15 -13.12 -1.61
N PRO A 101 -9.85 -13.25 -0.46
CA PRO A 101 -9.65 -12.35 0.68
C PRO A 101 -8.22 -12.50 1.23
N ILE A 102 -7.54 -11.38 1.45
CA ILE A 102 -6.16 -11.34 1.97
C ILE A 102 -6.03 -10.62 3.31
N LEU A 103 -7.02 -9.81 3.69
CA LEU A 103 -7.10 -9.14 4.99
C LEU A 103 -8.56 -9.10 5.42
N LEU A 104 -8.82 -9.48 6.67
CA LEU A 104 -10.16 -9.56 7.26
C LEU A 104 -10.23 -8.69 8.53
N THR A 105 -11.45 -8.29 8.88
CA THR A 105 -11.74 -7.76 10.22
C THR A 105 -11.88 -8.91 11.24
N LYS A 106 -11.97 -8.58 12.54
CA LYS A 106 -12.34 -9.57 13.58
C LYS A 106 -13.74 -10.16 13.41
N ALA A 107 -14.60 -9.50 12.65
CA ALA A 107 -15.96 -9.97 12.35
C ALA A 107 -16.02 -10.71 11.00
N ASP A 108 -14.86 -11.10 10.43
CA ASP A 108 -14.71 -11.77 9.14
C ASP A 108 -15.15 -10.95 7.91
N ASP A 109 -15.45 -9.65 8.07
CA ASP A 109 -15.63 -8.75 6.92
C ASP A 109 -14.34 -8.65 6.11
N THR A 110 -14.45 -8.70 4.78
CA THR A 110 -13.30 -8.58 3.86
C THR A 110 -12.82 -7.14 3.74
N VAL A 111 -11.52 -6.91 3.94
CA VAL A 111 -10.88 -5.58 3.93
C VAL A 111 -10.01 -5.39 2.69
N ALA A 112 -9.36 -6.46 2.25
CA ALA A 112 -8.59 -6.49 1.02
C ALA A 112 -8.75 -7.83 0.32
N MET A 113 -8.69 -7.80 -1.00
CA MET A 113 -8.82 -8.97 -1.88
C MET A 113 -7.70 -8.97 -2.92
N GLY A 114 -7.34 -10.13 -3.44
CA GLY A 114 -6.30 -10.27 -4.44
C GLY A 114 -6.49 -11.42 -5.41
N ASN A 115 -5.78 -11.33 -6.53
CA ASN A 115 -5.59 -12.39 -7.50
C ASN A 115 -4.14 -12.36 -8.00
N GLY A 116 -3.32 -13.33 -7.58
CA GLY A 116 -1.89 -13.36 -7.89
C GLY A 116 -1.16 -12.13 -7.34
N ASN A 117 -0.63 -11.30 -8.25
CA ASN A 117 0.11 -10.08 -7.90
C ASN A 117 -0.75 -8.83 -7.82
N LEU A 118 -2.04 -8.93 -8.15
CA LEU A 118 -2.97 -7.81 -8.15
C LEU A 118 -3.76 -7.78 -6.84
N VAL A 119 -3.70 -6.67 -6.14
CA VAL A 119 -4.26 -6.50 -4.79
C VAL A 119 -5.10 -5.23 -4.73
N TYR A 120 -6.29 -5.33 -4.13
CA TYR A 120 -7.13 -4.19 -3.79
C TYR A 120 -7.33 -4.10 -2.28
N LEU A 121 -7.03 -2.94 -1.71
CA LEU A 121 -7.29 -2.59 -0.32
C LEU A 121 -8.48 -1.61 -0.25
N GLY A 122 -9.56 -2.04 0.38
CA GLY A 122 -10.80 -1.26 0.51
C GLY A 122 -10.85 -0.35 1.75
N ALA A 123 -9.74 -0.08 2.42
CA ALA A 123 -9.78 0.62 3.71
C ALA A 123 -8.52 1.45 3.99
N TRP A 124 -8.66 2.45 4.86
CA TRP A 124 -7.52 3.13 5.46
C TRP A 124 -7.16 2.46 6.79
N LEU A 125 -5.98 1.85 6.85
CA LEU A 125 -5.47 1.18 8.05
C LEU A 125 -4.71 2.14 8.98
N ASP A 126 -4.61 1.80 10.26
CA ASP A 126 -3.63 2.41 11.15
C ASP A 126 -2.21 1.90 10.87
N GLN A 127 -1.24 2.36 11.67
CA GLN A 127 0.17 2.04 11.46
C GLN A 127 0.43 0.53 11.55
N ASP A 128 -0.14 -0.12 12.56
CA ASP A 128 0.07 -1.55 12.80
C ASP A 128 -0.60 -2.38 11.70
N GLY A 129 -1.81 -2.00 11.28
CA GLY A 129 -2.50 -2.65 10.17
C GLY A 129 -1.77 -2.50 8.84
N PHE A 130 -1.19 -1.33 8.56
CA PHE A 130 -0.34 -1.17 7.37
C PHE A 130 0.93 -1.99 7.42
N LEU A 131 1.58 -2.12 8.59
CA LEU A 131 2.77 -2.96 8.72
C LEU A 131 2.45 -4.43 8.48
N GLU A 132 1.40 -4.95 9.13
CA GLU A 132 0.95 -6.32 8.93
C GLU A 132 0.52 -6.59 7.49
N PHE A 133 -0.14 -5.62 6.86
CA PHE A 133 -0.61 -5.77 5.48
C PHE A 133 0.51 -5.68 4.44
N LEU A 134 1.44 -4.73 4.58
CA LEU A 134 2.48 -4.49 3.57
C LEU A 134 3.63 -5.47 3.65
N GLU A 135 3.98 -5.99 4.83
CA GLU A 135 5.14 -6.87 4.98
C GLU A 135 5.03 -8.18 4.15
N PRO A 136 3.90 -8.91 4.15
CA PRO A 136 3.71 -10.05 3.27
C PRO A 136 3.76 -9.70 1.77
N LEU A 137 3.25 -8.53 1.38
CA LEU A 137 3.27 -8.06 -0.02
C LEU A 137 4.68 -7.71 -0.48
N CYS A 138 5.47 -7.05 0.37
CA CYS A 138 6.89 -6.82 0.11
C CYS A 138 7.64 -8.13 -0.05
N ARG A 139 7.40 -9.12 0.83
CA ARG A 139 8.00 -10.45 0.72
C ARG A 139 7.60 -11.15 -0.58
N GLN A 140 6.34 -11.11 -0.98
CA GLN A 140 5.87 -11.66 -2.27
C GLN A 140 6.57 -10.98 -3.46
N ALA A 141 6.77 -9.66 -3.38
CA ALA A 141 7.48 -8.89 -4.40
C ALA A 141 9.02 -9.09 -4.38
N GLY A 142 9.56 -9.85 -3.43
CA GLY A 142 11.01 -9.99 -3.25
C GLY A 142 11.69 -8.69 -2.81
N ILE A 143 10.99 -7.89 -1.99
CA ILE A 143 11.49 -6.66 -1.37
C ILE A 143 11.83 -6.96 0.08
N GLU A 144 13.11 -6.81 0.43
CA GLU A 144 13.56 -6.92 1.82
C GLU A 144 13.08 -5.73 2.64
N THR A 145 12.61 -6.01 3.87
CA THR A 145 12.11 -5.01 4.81
C THR A 145 12.97 -5.01 6.07
N ILE A 146 13.13 -3.82 6.67
CA ILE A 146 13.78 -3.66 7.97
C ILE A 146 12.88 -2.79 8.84
N LYS A 147 12.64 -3.23 10.08
CA LYS A 147 11.94 -2.41 11.08
C LYS A 147 12.84 -1.27 11.52
N MET A 148 12.51 -0.06 11.09
CA MET A 148 13.26 1.15 11.41
C MET A 148 12.92 1.62 12.83
N PRO A 149 13.92 2.13 13.60
CA PRO A 149 13.64 2.89 14.81
C PRO A 149 12.74 4.10 14.52
N GLU A 150 11.97 4.53 15.51
CA GLU A 150 11.11 5.71 15.38
C GLU A 150 11.92 6.94 14.97
N GLY A 151 11.38 7.75 14.05
CA GLY A 151 12.04 8.93 13.51
C GLY A 151 13.31 8.69 12.67
N VAL A 152 13.76 7.45 12.50
CA VAL A 152 14.89 7.11 11.61
C VAL A 152 14.37 6.69 10.23
N ARG A 153 15.03 7.14 9.16
CA ARG A 153 14.71 6.79 7.76
C ARG A 153 15.95 6.38 7.01
N ARG A 154 15.80 5.41 6.09
CA ARG A 154 16.88 4.88 5.27
C ARG A 154 16.64 5.16 3.79
N ARG A 155 17.72 5.39 3.04
CA ARG A 155 17.70 5.45 1.57
C ARG A 155 18.93 4.76 0.98
N VAL A 156 18.72 3.88 0.01
CA VAL A 156 19.78 3.31 -0.83
C VAL A 156 19.86 4.08 -2.15
N MET A 157 21.08 4.36 -2.61
CA MET A 157 21.39 5.05 -3.86
C MET A 157 22.66 4.44 -4.48
N GLY A 158 22.47 3.55 -5.46
CA GLY A 158 23.60 2.81 -6.04
C GLY A 158 24.31 1.97 -4.99
N ALA A 159 25.63 2.13 -4.87
CA ALA A 159 26.46 1.45 -3.87
C ALA A 159 26.43 2.11 -2.48
N GLU A 160 25.59 3.12 -2.26
CA GLU A 160 25.55 3.88 -1.02
C GLU A 160 24.23 3.71 -0.28
N GLU A 161 24.31 3.71 1.04
CA GLU A 161 23.17 3.68 1.93
C GLU A 161 23.26 4.77 2.98
N PHE A 162 22.16 5.49 3.17
CA PHE A 162 22.06 6.60 4.11
C PHE A 162 20.99 6.31 5.17
N TRP A 163 21.31 6.61 6.42
CA TRP A 163 20.39 6.54 7.56
C TRP A 163 20.29 7.90 8.24
N PHE A 164 19.11 8.50 8.23
CA PHE A 164 18.84 9.85 8.76
C PHE A 164 18.06 9.75 10.08
N ASN A 165 18.50 10.46 11.11
CA ASN A 165 17.79 10.58 12.38
C ASN A 165 17.06 11.94 12.47
N HIS A 166 15.73 11.93 12.39
CA HIS A 166 14.90 13.13 12.51
C HIS A 166 14.48 13.47 13.95
N ASN A 167 14.92 12.68 14.94
CA ASN A 167 14.59 12.93 16.33
C ASN A 167 15.46 14.04 16.93
N ALA A 168 14.97 14.63 18.03
CA ALA A 168 15.75 15.53 18.88
C ALA A 168 16.72 14.81 19.83
N MET A 169 16.77 13.47 19.78
CA MET A 169 17.64 12.61 20.59
C MET A 169 18.45 11.66 19.73
N ALA A 170 19.56 11.17 20.27
CA ALA A 170 20.35 10.14 19.62
C ALA A 170 19.55 8.83 19.57
N VAL A 171 19.71 8.08 18.48
CA VAL A 171 19.01 6.80 18.28
C VAL A 171 20.02 5.71 17.92
N GLU A 172 19.92 4.57 18.60
CA GLU A 172 20.67 3.37 18.26
C GLU A 172 20.06 2.67 17.04
N THR A 173 20.92 2.30 16.10
CA THR A 173 20.56 1.54 14.91
C THR A 173 21.44 0.30 14.79
N ILE A 174 21.14 -0.58 13.83
CA ILE A 174 21.98 -1.74 13.52
C ILE A 174 23.40 -1.35 13.04
N HIS A 175 23.63 -0.08 12.67
CA HIS A 175 24.91 0.46 12.23
C HIS A 175 25.56 1.39 13.28
N GLY A 176 25.02 1.41 14.50
CA GLY A 176 25.47 2.26 15.60
C GLY A 176 24.60 3.49 15.82
N GLN A 177 25.04 4.33 16.77
CA GLN A 177 24.30 5.50 17.21
C GLN A 177 24.33 6.64 16.19
N ILE A 178 23.18 7.24 15.92
CA ILE A 178 23.04 8.46 15.11
C ILE A 178 22.61 9.61 16.02
N LYS A 179 23.37 10.70 16.03
CA LYS A 179 23.05 11.91 16.80
C LYS A 179 21.74 12.57 16.31
N PRO A 180 21.13 13.48 17.11
CA PRO A 180 19.97 14.26 16.67
C PRO A 180 20.26 15.04 15.39
N ALA A 181 19.31 15.06 14.45
CA ALA A 181 19.44 15.77 13.17
C ALA A 181 20.72 15.44 12.38
N ASP A 182 21.22 14.22 12.52
CA ASP A 182 22.45 13.72 11.90
C ASP A 182 22.18 12.48 11.03
N PHE A 183 23.18 11.99 10.30
CA PHE A 183 23.05 10.82 9.44
C PHE A 183 24.32 9.95 9.37
N LEU A 184 24.13 8.67 9.05
CA LEU A 184 25.21 7.76 8.66
C LEU A 184 25.21 7.59 7.13
N ARG A 185 26.41 7.53 6.54
CA ARG A 185 26.64 7.13 5.15
C ARG A 185 27.46 5.84 5.16
N LEU A 186 26.95 4.82 4.48
CA LEU A 186 27.54 3.50 4.38
C LEU A 186 27.82 3.19 2.91
N ASN A 187 28.93 2.50 2.66
CA ASN A 187 29.18 1.89 1.35
C ASN A 187 28.71 0.44 1.43
N LEU A 188 27.81 0.06 0.54
CA LEU A 188 27.42 -1.33 0.36
C LEU A 188 28.57 -2.03 -0.38
N SER A 189 29.28 -2.91 0.32
CA SER A 189 30.20 -3.85 -0.34
C SER A 189 29.39 -4.80 -1.22
N GLU A 190 29.86 -5.02 -2.45
CA GLU A 190 29.29 -6.00 -3.41
C GLU A 190 29.13 -7.40 -2.79
#